data_AF-Q3J1F0-F1
#
_entry.id   AF-Q3J1F0-F1
#
_cell.length_a   1.000
_cell.length_b   1.000
_cell.length_c   1.000
_cell.angle_alpha   90.00
_cell.angle_beta   90.00
_cell.angle_gamma   90.00
#
_symmetry.space_group_name_H-M   'P 1'
#
loop_
_entity.id
_entity.type
_entity.pdbx_description
1 polymer ?
#
loop_
_entity_poly.entity_id
_entity_poly.type
_entity_poly.pdbx_seq_one_letter_code
_entity_poly.pdbx_strand_id
1 'polypeptide(L)'
;MSNPDLLSATKALARIDLSDEDATLELMIAAAQADVLAAAGYTLAEGASLPSDLAYAICDQAAMLFDARGGTEDRPMGLSLAASRIVSRYRGVRVCLPTSE
;
A
#
# COMPACT_ATOMS: atom_id res chain seq x y z
N MET A 1 18.59 5.42 8.08
CA MET A 1 17.35 6.15 8.38
C MET A 1 16.25 5.12 8.48
N SER A 2 15.59 5.00 9.64
CA SER A 2 14.64 3.90 9.88
C SER A 2 13.35 4.17 9.11
N ASN A 3 12.99 3.25 8.21
CA ASN A 3 11.59 3.11 7.80
C ASN A 3 10.74 2.95 9.08
N PRO A 4 9.48 3.43 9.12
CA PRO A 4 8.57 2.93 10.13
C PRO A 4 8.55 1.40 10.02
N ASP A 5 8.65 0.71 11.15
CA ASP A 5 8.50 -0.74 11.18
C ASP A 5 7.10 -1.09 10.66
N LEU A 6 7.01 -1.38 9.35
CA LEU A 6 5.75 -1.63 8.66
C LEU A 6 5.09 -2.88 9.20
N LEU A 7 5.86 -3.86 9.71
CA LEU A 7 5.31 -5.06 10.31
C LEU A 7 4.55 -4.70 11.59
N SER A 8 5.19 -4.03 12.54
CA SER A 8 4.53 -3.59 13.78
C SER A 8 3.33 -2.69 13.49
N ALA A 9 3.47 -1.74 12.57
CA ALA A 9 2.38 -0.83 12.20
C ALA A 9 1.19 -1.56 11.54
N THR A 10 1.46 -2.53 10.67
CA THR A 10 0.41 -3.33 10.02
C THR A 10 -0.30 -4.22 11.02
N LYS A 11 0.45 -4.87 11.93
CA LYS A 11 -0.13 -5.68 13.01
C LYS A 11 -1.03 -4.85 13.91
N ALA A 12 -0.60 -3.66 14.29
CA ALA A 12 -1.42 -2.74 15.07
C ALA A 12 -2.70 -2.32 14.33
N LEU A 13 -2.62 -2.06 13.03
CA LEU A 13 -3.77 -1.69 12.20
C LEU A 13 -4.77 -2.84 12.05
N ALA A 14 -4.27 -4.04 11.75
CA ALA A 14 -5.05 -5.26 11.52
C ALA A 14 -5.46 -5.99 12.82
N ARG A 15 -5.02 -5.50 13.99
CA ARG A 15 -5.26 -6.12 15.30
C ARG A 15 -4.73 -7.55 15.39
N ILE A 16 -3.53 -7.77 14.86
CA ILE A 16 -2.84 -9.06 14.89
C ILE A 16 -1.86 -9.06 16.06
N ASP A 17 -2.15 -9.85 17.09
CA ASP A 17 -1.34 -9.90 18.31
C ASP A 17 -0.26 -11.00 18.27
N LEU A 18 -0.50 -12.08 17.53
CA LEU A 18 0.41 -13.22 17.44
C LEU A 18 1.51 -13.02 16.39
N SER A 19 2.60 -13.76 16.50
CA SER A 19 3.77 -13.67 15.62
C SER A 19 3.96 -14.90 14.71
N ASP A 20 3.05 -15.86 14.76
CA ASP A 20 3.10 -17.11 13.99
C ASP A 20 2.93 -16.89 12.48
N GLU A 21 2.31 -15.78 12.09
CA GLU A 21 2.12 -15.39 10.68
C GLU A 21 3.00 -14.22 10.23
N ASP A 22 3.99 -13.79 11.02
CA ASP A 22 4.81 -12.60 10.70
C ASP A 22 5.49 -12.72 9.33
N ALA A 23 6.03 -13.90 8.99
CA ALA A 23 6.64 -14.14 7.68
C ALA A 23 5.65 -14.00 6.51
N THR A 24 4.40 -14.45 6.71
CA THR A 24 3.34 -14.30 5.70
C THR A 24 2.95 -12.83 5.56
N LEU A 25 2.86 -12.11 6.68
CA LEU A 25 2.51 -10.69 6.69
C LEU A 25 3.61 -9.83 6.05
N GLU A 26 4.89 -10.17 6.24
CA GLU A 26 6.01 -9.52 5.55
C GLU A 26 5.91 -9.65 4.03
N LEU A 27 5.54 -10.84 3.52
CA LEU A 27 5.31 -11.05 2.09
C LEU A 27 4.14 -10.19 1.57
N MET A 28 3.07 -10.07 2.36
CA MET A 28 1.92 -9.22 2.02
C MET A 28 2.27 -7.73 2.04
N ILE A 29 3.08 -7.29 3.00
CA ILE A 29 3.60 -5.91 3.05
C ILE A 29 4.46 -5.63 1.82
N ALA A 30 5.33 -6.56 1.40
CA ALA A 30 6.14 -6.41 0.21
C ALA A 30 5.28 -6.30 -1.08
N ALA A 31 4.25 -7.12 -1.21
CA ALA A 31 3.29 -7.04 -2.31
C ALA A 31 2.52 -5.72 -2.31
N ALA A 32 1.97 -5.34 -1.15
CA ALA A 32 1.27 -4.07 -0.94
C ALA A 32 2.16 -2.86 -1.27
N GLN A 33 3.43 -2.89 -0.88
CA GLN A 33 4.40 -1.85 -1.22
C GLN A 33 4.58 -1.74 -2.74
N ALA A 34 4.77 -2.86 -3.44
CA ALA A 34 4.90 -2.84 -4.89
C ALA A 34 3.67 -2.22 -5.57
N ASP A 35 2.46 -2.66 -5.18
CA ASP A 35 1.21 -2.19 -5.76
C ASP A 35 0.95 -0.70 -5.49
N VAL A 36 1.12 -0.27 -4.24
CA VAL A 36 0.89 1.13 -3.82
C VAL A 36 1.88 2.07 -4.51
N LEU A 37 3.17 1.73 -4.55
CA LEU A 37 4.18 2.58 -5.17
C LEU A 37 4.01 2.64 -6.70
N ALA A 38 3.69 1.52 -7.34
CA ALA A 38 3.38 1.48 -8.76
C ALA A 38 2.14 2.32 -9.09
N ALA A 39 1.07 2.20 -8.29
CA ALA A 39 -0.15 2.98 -8.49
C ALA A 39 0.05 4.48 -8.23
N ALA A 40 0.89 4.84 -7.26
CA ALA A 40 1.29 6.22 -6.98
C ALA A 40 2.22 6.81 -8.05
N GLY A 41 2.85 5.98 -8.89
CA GLY A 41 3.94 6.42 -9.76
C GLY A 41 5.15 6.91 -8.96
N TYR A 42 5.35 6.38 -7.75
CA TYR A 42 6.39 6.82 -6.83
C TYR A 42 7.60 5.87 -6.89
N THR A 43 8.78 6.43 -7.07
CA THR A 43 10.05 5.68 -6.99
C THR A 43 10.75 6.04 -5.69
N LEU A 44 10.93 5.05 -4.81
CA LEU A 44 11.68 5.23 -3.58
C LEU A 44 13.19 5.12 -3.88
N ALA A 45 13.92 6.20 -3.68
CA ALA A 45 15.38 6.19 -3.83
C ALA A 45 16.04 5.35 -2.72
N GLU A 46 17.17 4.74 -3.05
CA GLU A 46 17.94 3.95 -2.08
C GLU A 46 18.33 4.81 -0.87
N GLY A 47 18.07 4.31 0.34
CA GLY A 47 18.34 5.01 1.59
C GLY A 47 17.36 6.14 1.95
N ALA A 48 16.39 6.47 1.08
CA ALA A 48 15.33 7.41 1.39
C ALA A 48 14.26 6.77 2.29
N SER A 49 13.66 7.57 3.15
CA SER A 49 12.50 7.15 3.96
C SER A 49 11.20 7.35 3.18
N LEU A 50 10.27 6.42 3.34
CA LEU A 50 8.94 6.54 2.75
C LEU A 50 8.13 7.69 3.39
N PRO A 51 7.40 8.49 2.62
CA PRO A 51 6.40 9.41 3.17
C PRO A 51 5.38 8.70 4.07
N SER A 52 4.96 9.35 5.15
CA SER A 52 4.11 8.73 6.18
C SER A 52 2.74 8.30 5.66
N ASP A 53 2.17 9.03 4.70
CA ASP A 53 0.89 8.66 4.10
C ASP A 53 1.01 7.47 3.16
N LEU A 54 2.10 7.35 2.38
CA LEU A 54 2.39 6.13 1.61
C LEU A 54 2.65 4.93 2.53
N ALA A 55 3.35 5.13 3.67
CA ALA A 55 3.51 4.06 4.66
C ALA A 55 2.14 3.58 5.18
N TYR A 56 1.24 4.50 5.50
CA TYR A 56 -0.12 4.16 5.90
C TYR A 56 -0.91 3.42 4.80
N ALA A 57 -0.78 3.87 3.54
CA ALA A 57 -1.43 3.21 2.40
C ALA A 57 -0.95 1.75 2.23
N ILE A 58 0.34 1.49 2.45
CA ILE A 58 0.91 0.14 2.41
C ILE A 58 0.36 -0.71 3.56
N CYS A 59 0.35 -0.20 4.80
CA CYS A 59 -0.20 -0.93 5.93
C CYS A 59 -1.68 -1.29 5.73
N ASP A 60 -2.49 -0.34 5.24
CA ASP A 60 -3.91 -0.57 4.97
C ASP A 60 -4.14 -1.58 3.84
N GLN A 61 -3.33 -1.51 2.77
CA GLN A 61 -3.38 -2.49 1.69
C GLN A 61 -2.97 -3.89 2.19
N ALA A 62 -1.92 -4.00 3.00
CA ALA A 62 -1.47 -5.27 3.57
C ALA A 62 -2.51 -5.87 4.52
N ALA A 63 -3.15 -5.05 5.36
CA ALA A 63 -4.25 -5.48 6.23
C ALA A 63 -5.44 -6.01 5.42
N MET A 64 -5.84 -5.34 4.34
CA MET A 64 -6.89 -5.81 3.44
C MET A 64 -6.52 -7.15 2.78
N LEU A 65 -5.27 -7.33 2.33
CA LEU A 65 -4.80 -8.58 1.76
C LEU A 65 -4.81 -9.73 2.78
N PHE A 66 -4.51 -9.43 4.05
CA PHE A 66 -4.57 -10.38 5.15
C PHE A 66 -6.01 -10.78 5.50
N ASP A 67 -6.96 -9.84 5.49
CA ASP A 67 -8.37 -10.13 5.77
C ASP A 67 -9.05 -10.91 4.64
N ALA A 68 -8.68 -10.62 3.38
CA ALA A 68 -9.26 -11.26 2.21
C ALA A 68 -8.64 -12.63 1.84
N ARG A 69 -7.81 -13.18 2.73
CA ARG A 69 -7.21 -14.51 2.55
C ARG A 69 -8.30 -15.57 2.38
N GLY A 70 -8.17 -16.39 1.34
CA GLY A 70 -9.11 -17.49 1.07
C GLY A 70 -10.29 -17.14 0.16
N GLY A 71 -10.28 -15.95 -0.48
CA GLY A 71 -11.26 -15.63 -1.52
C GLY A 71 -11.27 -16.63 -2.67
N THR A 72 -12.44 -17.16 -3.01
CA THR A 72 -12.69 -18.06 -4.14
C THR A 72 -13.20 -17.33 -5.39
N GLU A 73 -13.45 -16.01 -5.29
CA GLU A 73 -13.90 -15.21 -6.43
C GLU A 73 -12.70 -14.73 -7.26
N ASP A 74 -12.80 -14.87 -8.58
CA ASP A 74 -11.87 -14.31 -9.59
C ASP A 74 -11.85 -12.77 -9.63
N ARG A 75 -12.38 -12.09 -8.60
CA ARG A 75 -12.40 -10.63 -8.58
C ARG A 75 -10.99 -10.13 -8.27
N PRO A 76 -10.33 -9.40 -9.19
CA PRO A 76 -9.04 -8.81 -8.88
C PRO A 76 -9.23 -7.85 -7.70
N MET A 77 -8.50 -8.09 -6.61
CA MET A 77 -8.43 -7.15 -5.51
C MET A 77 -7.68 -5.92 -6.00
N GLY A 78 -8.40 -4.82 -6.17
CA GLY A 78 -7.80 -3.51 -6.40
C GLY A 78 -7.08 -3.01 -5.16
N LEU A 79 -6.67 -1.75 -5.21
CA LEU A 79 -6.24 -1.06 -4.00
C LEU A 79 -7.39 -0.94 -3.00
N SER A 80 -7.04 -0.96 -1.72
CA SER A 80 -7.94 -0.57 -0.65
C SER A 80 -8.45 0.85 -0.87
N LEU A 81 -9.58 1.18 -0.26
CA LEU A 81 -10.17 2.51 -0.43
C LEU A 81 -9.24 3.62 0.10
N ALA A 82 -8.55 3.39 1.22
CA ALA A 82 -7.62 4.36 1.77
C ALA A 82 -6.37 4.50 0.89
N ALA A 83 -5.78 3.38 0.44
CA ALA A 83 -4.65 3.39 -0.47
C ALA A 83 -5.00 4.14 -1.76
N SER A 84 -6.15 3.85 -2.38
CA SER A 84 -6.64 4.52 -3.59
C SER A 84 -6.69 6.05 -3.46
N ARG A 85 -7.19 6.56 -2.32
CA ARG A 85 -7.25 7.99 -2.05
C ARG A 85 -5.87 8.59 -1.88
N ILE A 86 -4.96 7.92 -1.19
CA ILE A 86 -3.61 8.41 -0.93
C ILE A 86 -2.80 8.46 -2.23
N VAL A 87 -2.76 7.36 -2.98
CA VAL A 87 -1.96 7.27 -4.23
C VAL A 87 -2.42 8.28 -5.29
N SER A 88 -3.71 8.62 -5.33
CA SER A 88 -4.24 9.61 -6.27
C SER A 88 -3.61 11.01 -6.11
N ARG A 89 -3.10 11.35 -4.92
CA ARG A 89 -2.39 12.61 -4.66
C ARG A 89 -1.00 12.65 -5.29
N TYR A 90 -0.37 11.49 -5.46
CA TYR A 90 1.00 11.36 -5.97
C TYR A 90 1.05 11.37 -7.50
N ARG A 91 0.11 10.68 -8.14
CA ARG A 91 0.16 10.48 -9.60
C ARG A 91 -0.16 11.75 -10.40
N GLY A 92 -0.81 12.74 -9.78
CA GLY A 92 -1.25 13.99 -10.39
C GLY A 92 -2.33 13.78 -11.47
N VAL A 93 -3.36 14.63 -11.50
CA VAL A 93 -4.36 14.58 -12.58
C VAL A 93 -3.85 15.40 -13.75
N ARG A 94 -3.58 14.73 -14.89
CA ARG A 94 -3.35 15.41 -16.16
C ARG A 94 -4.70 15.71 -16.81
N VAL A 95 -5.12 16.95 -16.78
CA VAL A 95 -6.22 17.42 -17.62
C VAL A 95 -5.70 17.69 -19.02
N CYS A 96 -6.24 17.00 -20.03
CA CYS A 96 -6.07 17.45 -21.41
C CYS A 96 -6.86 18.76 -21.53
N LEU A 97 -6.14 19.88 -21.62
CA LEU A 97 -6.76 21.14 -22.01
C LEU A 97 -7.17 21.02 -23.50
N PRO A 98 -8.36 21.51 -23.89
CA PRO A 98 -8.72 21.53 -25.30
C PRO A 98 -7.67 22.35 -26.06
N THR A 99 -7.17 21.81 -27.19
CA THR A 99 -6.32 22.56 -28.11
C THR A 99 -7.13 23.76 -28.60
N SER A 100 -6.68 24.97 -28.26
CA SER A 100 -7.25 26.20 -28.82
C SER A 100 -7.01 26.18 -30.33
N GLU A 101 -8.10 26.26 -31.10
CA GLU A 101 -8.06 26.51 -32.55
C GLU A 101 -7.70 27.98 -32.84
#